data_AF-A0A6S7I935-F1
#
_entry.id   AF-A0A6S7I935-F1
#
_cell.length_a   1.000
_cell.length_b   1.000
_cell.length_c   1.000
_cell.angle_alpha   90.00
_cell.angle_beta   90.00
_cell.angle_gamma   90.00
#
_symmetry.space_group_name_H-M   'P 1'
#
loop_
_entity.id
_entity.type
_entity.pdbx_description
1 polymer ?
#
loop_
_entity_poly.entity_id
_entity_poly.type
_entity_poly.pdbx_seq_one_letter_code
_entity_poly.pdbx_strand_id
1 'polypeptide(L)' 'GRHMLKDDWSACPSCNFPALYSEIKSFLDGGEGVCPMCSEKINFSDAKFIKDPVQYLKIDESEA' A
#
# COMPACT_ATOMS: atom_id res chain seq x y z
N GLY A 1 14.34 -3.28 4.32
CA GLY A 1 12.95 -3.07 3.87
C GLY A 1 12.03 -3.02 5.07
N ARG A 2 10.87 -2.38 4.96
CA ARG A 2 9.83 -2.44 6.01
C ARG A 2 9.00 -3.70 5.81
N HIS A 3 8.65 -4.39 6.89
CA HIS A 3 7.73 -5.52 6.81
C HIS A 3 6.31 -5.02 6.55
N MET A 4 5.62 -5.64 5.60
CA MET A 4 4.22 -5.34 5.34
C MET A 4 3.34 -6.12 6.33
N LEU A 5 2.41 -5.42 6.98
CA LEU A 5 1.44 -6.03 7.90
C LEU A 5 0.13 -6.25 7.15
N LYS A 6 -0.51 -7.40 7.38
CA LYS A 6 -1.77 -7.75 6.72
C LYS A 6 -2.88 -6.76 7.06
N ASP A 7 -2.95 -6.34 8.33
CA ASP A 7 -3.95 -5.42 8.85
C ASP A 7 -3.62 -3.93 8.60
N ASP A 8 -2.49 -3.64 7.95
CA ASP A 8 -2.07 -2.28 7.59
C ASP A 8 -1.73 -2.20 6.11
N TRP A 9 -2.40 -2.99 5.27
CA TRP A 9 -2.12 -3.07 3.84
C TRP A 9 -2.97 -2.10 3.03
N SER A 10 -2.34 -1.43 2.07
CA SER A 10 -3.01 -0.60 1.07
C SER A 10 -2.34 -0.75 -0.30
N ALA A 11 -3.02 -0.31 -1.34
CA ALA A 11 -2.37 -0.09 -2.63
C ALA A 11 -2.84 1.20 -3.28
N CYS A 12 -1.94 1.81 -4.06
CA CYS A 12 -2.29 2.93 -4.91
C CYS A 12 -3.36 2.49 -5.94
N PRO A 13 -4.48 3.23 -6.08
CA PRO A 13 -5.52 2.89 -7.05
C PRO A 13 -5.09 3.05 -8.51
N SER A 14 -4.05 3.83 -8.80
CA SER A 14 -3.59 4.08 -10.17
C SER A 14 -2.57 3.08 -10.68
N CYS A 15 -1.56 2.76 -9.86
CA CYS A 15 -0.46 1.88 -10.27
C CYS A 15 -0.44 0.53 -9.55
N ASN A 16 -1.47 0.24 -8.75
CA ASN A 16 -1.57 -0.95 -7.90
C ASN A 16 -0.36 -1.15 -6.96
N PHE A 17 0.40 -0.09 -6.69
CA PHE A 17 1.60 -0.18 -5.86
C PHE A 17 1.25 -0.52 -4.41
N PRO A 18 1.73 -1.65 -3.86
CA PRO A 18 1.45 -2.04 -2.49
C PRO A 18 2.29 -1.23 -1.50
N ALA A 19 1.63 -0.73 -0.45
CA ALA A 19 2.30 -0.01 0.63
C ALA A 19 1.53 -0.17 1.95
N LEU A 20 2.19 0.16 3.06
CA LEU A 20 1.52 0.22 4.36
C LEU A 20 0.54 1.40 4.38
N TYR A 21 -0.70 1.14 4.82
CA TYR A 21 -1.75 2.15 4.90
C TYR A 21 -1.35 3.28 5.85
N SER A 22 -0.76 2.96 7.00
CA SER A 22 -0.23 3.94 7.95
C SER A 22 0.92 4.77 7.37
N GLU A 23 1.81 4.17 6.59
CA GLU A 23 2.92 4.90 5.96
C GLU A 23 2.44 5.80 4.82
N ILE A 24 1.55 5.30 3.95
CA ILE A 24 0.89 6.16 2.96
C ILE A 24 0.19 7.31 3.67
N LYS A 25 -0.53 7.04 4.77
CA LYS A 25 -1.18 8.10 5.57
C LYS A 25 -0.21 9.17 6.00
N SER A 26 0.87 8.78 6.68
CA SER A 26 1.87 9.71 7.20
C SER A 26 2.58 10.46 6.08
N PHE A 27 2.78 9.81 4.93
CA PHE A 27 3.37 10.45 3.75
C PHE A 27 2.44 11.50 3.14
N LEU A 28 1.14 11.20 3.03
CA LEU A 28 0.14 12.13 2.52
C LEU A 28 -0.15 13.28 3.49
N ASP A 29 -0.09 13.03 4.80
CA ASP A 29 -0.27 14.06 5.83
C ASP A 29 0.89 15.07 5.86
N GLY A 30 2.10 14.61 5.56
CA GLY A 30 3.32 15.42 5.55
C GLY A 30 3.71 16.07 4.22
N GLY A 31 2.96 15.86 3.12
CA GLY A 31 3.35 16.28 1.77
C GLY A 31 2.20 16.59 0.83
N GLU A 32 2.51 16.83 -0.45
CA GLU A 32 1.49 16.87 -1.50
C GLU A 32 0.94 15.45 -1.65
N GLY A 33 -0.37 15.28 -1.56
CA GLY A 33 -1.02 13.96 -1.55
C GLY A 33 -0.87 13.19 -2.88
N VAL A 34 0.35 12.74 -3.19
CA VAL A 34 0.74 12.10 -4.45
C VAL A 34 1.45 10.78 -4.19
N CYS A 35 1.24 9.83 -5.10
CA CYS A 35 1.84 8.51 -5.02
C CYS A 35 3.33 8.63 -5.36
N PRO A 36 4.25 8.12 -4.51
CA PRO A 36 5.67 8.21 -4.77
C PRO A 36 6.15 7.37 -5.97
N MET A 37 5.29 6.50 -6.51
CA MET A 37 5.64 5.59 -7.62
C MET A 37 5.13 6.06 -8.98
N CYS A 38 3.92 6.61 -9.04
CA CYS A 38 3.32 7.08 -10.30
C CYS A 38 3.06 8.58 -10.35
N SER A 39 3.34 9.31 -9.25
CA SER A 39 3.11 10.74 -9.11
C SER A 39 1.64 11.18 -9.30
N GLU A 40 0.69 10.24 -9.33
CA GLU A 40 -0.73 10.56 -9.33
C GLU A 40 -1.20 11.00 -7.95
N LYS A 41 -2.18 11.90 -7.92
CA LYS A 41 -2.81 12.33 -6.68
C LYS A 41 -3.60 11.18 -6.07
N ILE A 42 -3.32 10.90 -4.81
CA ILE A 42 -4.00 9.89 -4.02
C ILE A 42 -4.50 10.54 -2.74
N ASN A 43 -5.81 10.52 -2.51
CA ASN A 43 -6.34 10.89 -1.21
C ASN A 43 -6.35 9.67 -0.30
N PHE A 44 -6.28 9.92 1.00
CA PHE A 44 -6.42 8.86 1.98
C PHE A 44 -7.77 8.13 1.89
N SER A 45 -8.82 8.85 1.49
CA SER A 45 -10.13 8.27 1.18
C SER A 45 -10.13 7.40 -0.07
N ASP A 46 -9.22 7.65 -1.02
CA ASP A 46 -9.07 6.90 -2.28
C ASP A 46 -8.10 5.72 -2.16
N ALA A 47 -7.22 5.74 -1.14
CA ALA A 47 -6.35 4.62 -0.81
C ALA A 47 -7.21 3.44 -0.33
N LYS A 48 -7.43 2.47 -1.21
CA LYS A 48 -8.20 1.27 -0.90
C LYS A 48 -7.45 0.44 0.14
N PHE A 49 -8.00 0.40 1.35
CA PHE A 49 -7.54 -0.52 2.38
C PHE A 49 -7.78 -1.95 1.89
N ILE A 50 -6.72 -2.73 1.81
CA ILE A 50 -6.77 -4.09 1.29
C ILE A 50 -6.87 -5.04 2.47
N LYS A 51 -8.08 -5.55 2.71
CA LYS A 51 -8.32 -6.56 3.75
C LYS A 51 -7.65 -7.90 3.44
N ASP A 52 -7.49 -8.20 2.15
CA ASP A 52 -6.94 -9.48 1.71
C ASP A 52 -5.70 -9.25 0.83
N PRO A 53 -4.51 -9.10 1.45
CA PRO A 53 -3.27 -8.87 0.71
C PRO A 53 -2.68 -10.16 0.12
N VAL A 54 -3.41 -11.27 0.14
CA VAL A 54 -2.93 -12.58 -0.35
C VAL A 54 -2.51 -12.50 -1.82
N GLN A 55 -3.20 -11.68 -2.61
CA GLN A 55 -2.85 -11.40 -4.00
C GLN A 55 -1.51 -10.66 -4.20
N TYR A 56 -0.97 -10.03 -3.15
CA TYR A 56 0.35 -9.39 -3.16
C TYR A 56 1.42 -10.19 -2.42
N LEU A 57 1.00 -11.04 -1.50
CA LEU A 57 1.87 -11.98 -0.80
C LEU A 57 2.08 -13.17 -1.73
N LYS A 58 3.24 -13.23 -2.40
CA LYS A 58 3.71 -14.52 -2.90
C LYS A 58 3.99 -15.39 -1.68
N ILE A 59 3.02 -16.22 -1.31
CA ILE A 59 3.23 -17.32 -0.39
C ILE A 59 4.17 -18.25 -1.16
N ASP A 60 5.44 -18.23 -0.79
CA ASP A 60 6.38 -19.22 -1.28
C ASP A 60 5.93 -20.55 -0.67
N GLU A 61 5.17 -21.35 -1.41
CA GLU A 61 4.76 -22.71 -1.02
C GLU A 61 5.96 -23.69 -1.08
N SER A 62 7.14 -23.25 -0.65
CA SER A 62 8.38 -24.05 -0.64
C SER A 62 8.92 -24.24 0.78
N GLU A 63 8.08 -24.69 1.71
CA GLU A 63 8.54 -25.37 2.92
C GLU A 63 7.78 -26.69 3.03
N ALA A 64 8.27 -27.70 2.31
CA ALA A 64 7.92 -29.12 2.47
C ALA A 64 9.18 -29.92 2.79
#